data_AF-A0A640TQD9-F1
#
_entry.id   AF-A0A640TQD9-F1
#
_cell.length_a   1.000
_cell.length_b   1.000
_cell.length_c   1.000
_cell.angle_alpha   90.00
_cell.angle_beta   90.00
_cell.angle_gamma   90.00
#
_symmetry.space_group_name_H-M   'P 1'
#
loop_
_entity.id
_entity.type
_entity.pdbx_description
1 polymer ?
#
loop_
_entity_poly.entity_id
_entity_poly.type
_entity_poly.pdbx_seq_one_letter_code
_entity_poly.pdbx_strand_id
1 'polypeptide(L)' 'MALFKRPTVGKPGEWYYCLKHQTVEEGPECRAADRFGPYGTREEAAHAMETARERNQEWDTDPKWHDADAGKGKGAAEGE' A
#
# COMPACT_ATOMS: atom_id res chain seq x y z
N MET A 1 -3.54 37.38 2.73
CA MET A 1 -3.26 35.99 3.16
C MET A 1 -4.08 35.04 2.30
N ALA A 2 -3.47 34.02 1.70
CA ALA A 2 -4.20 32.89 1.11
C ALA A 2 -3.44 31.60 1.45
N LEU A 3 -3.33 31.33 2.75
CA LEU A 3 -2.80 30.08 3.29
C LEU A 3 -3.93 29.04 3.16
N PHE A 4 -3.60 27.84 2.68
CA PHE A 4 -4.49 26.67 2.60
C PHE A 4 -5.43 26.56 1.38
N LYS A 5 -4.89 26.64 0.16
CA LYS A 5 -5.50 25.94 -0.98
C LYS A 5 -4.91 24.51 -1.03
N ARG A 6 -5.31 23.63 -0.12
CA ARG A 6 -5.07 22.18 -0.30
C ARG A 6 -6.11 21.74 -1.34
N PRO A 7 -5.75 21.34 -2.57
CA PRO A 7 -6.70 20.67 -3.44
C PRO A 7 -7.08 19.36 -2.74
N THR A 8 -8.29 19.34 -2.18
CA THR A 8 -8.92 18.15 -1.67
C THR A 8 -9.47 17.38 -2.86
N VAL A 9 -8.96 16.16 -3.03
CA VAL A 9 -9.47 15.12 -3.93
C VAL A 9 -9.09 15.28 -5.42
N GLY A 10 -8.79 14.11 -6.01
CA GLY A 10 -8.05 13.95 -7.24
C GLY A 10 -8.57 14.82 -8.39
N LYS A 11 -7.65 15.55 -9.00
CA LYS A 11 -7.84 16.21 -10.28
C LYS A 11 -8.23 15.16 -11.33
N PRO A 12 -9.02 15.53 -12.34
CA PRO A 12 -9.26 14.66 -13.48
C PRO A 12 -7.92 14.22 -14.07
N GLY A 13 -7.68 12.90 -14.14
CA GLY A 13 -6.40 12.31 -14.52
C GLY A 13 -5.62 11.66 -13.38
N GLU A 14 -6.09 11.71 -12.12
CA GLU A 14 -5.51 10.93 -11.02
C GLU A 14 -6.18 9.57 -10.88
N TRP A 15 -5.37 8.52 -10.99
CA TRP A 15 -5.79 7.12 -10.88
C TRP A 15 -5.43 6.56 -9.52
N TYR A 16 -6.31 5.73 -8.98
CA TYR A 16 -6.12 5.10 -7.67
C TYR A 16 -6.37 3.60 -7.79
N TYR A 17 -5.58 2.82 -7.07
CA TYR A 17 -5.84 1.40 -6.91
C TYR A 17 -6.58 1.17 -5.60
N CYS A 18 -7.79 0.60 -5.64
CA CYS A 18 -8.53 0.25 -4.44
C CYS A 18 -8.08 -1.13 -3.94
N LEU A 19 -7.51 -1.19 -2.72
CA LEU A 19 -7.04 -2.43 -2.09
C LEU A 19 -8.18 -3.39 -1.75
N LYS A 20 -9.40 -2.85 -1.55
CA LYS A 20 -10.60 -3.65 -1.23
C LYS A 20 -11.17 -4.36 -2.45
N HIS A 21 -11.32 -3.64 -3.56
CA HIS A 21 -11.91 -4.17 -4.80
C HIS A 21 -10.84 -4.72 -5.75
N GLN A 22 -9.56 -4.52 -5.42
CA GLN A 22 -8.41 -4.95 -6.21
C GLN A 22 -8.45 -4.46 -7.66
N THR A 23 -9.01 -3.27 -7.87
CA THR A 23 -9.22 -2.68 -9.20
C THR A 23 -8.75 -1.23 -9.23
N VAL A 24 -8.48 -0.74 -10.44
CA VAL A 24 -8.11 0.65 -10.69
C VAL A 24 -9.37 1.47 -10.96
N GLU A 25 -9.58 2.54 -10.20
CA GLU A 25 -10.74 3.42 -10.29
C GLU A 25 -10.28 4.88 -10.56
N GLU A 26 -11.05 5.60 -11.37
CA GLU A 26 -10.84 7.03 -11.61
C GLU A 26 -11.56 7.83 -10.52
N GLY A 27 -10.78 8.48 -9.65
CA GLY A 27 -11.33 9.31 -8.57
C GLY A 27 -11.59 8.60 -7.23
N PRO A 28 -12.14 9.32 -6.24
CA PRO A 28 -12.22 8.87 -4.84
C PRO A 28 -13.49 8.05 -4.55
N GLU A 29 -13.68 6.92 -5.23
CA GLU A 29 -14.78 5.99 -4.89
C GLU A 29 -14.50 5.24 -3.56
N CYS A 30 -13.26 4.78 -3.39
CA CYS A 30 -12.81 4.14 -2.16
C CYS A 30 -12.29 5.15 -1.11
N ARG A 31 -12.40 4.75 0.16
CA ARG A 31 -11.91 5.50 1.32
C ARG A 31 -10.42 5.76 1.17
N ALA A 32 -9.93 6.87 1.72
CA ALA A 32 -8.52 7.22 1.65
C ALA A 32 -7.57 6.19 2.29
N ALA A 33 -8.06 5.36 3.21
CA ALA A 33 -7.30 4.28 3.84
C ALA A 33 -7.14 3.05 2.94
N ASP A 34 -8.08 2.83 2.03
CA ASP A 34 -8.15 1.65 1.17
C ASP A 34 -7.66 1.95 -0.26
N ARG A 35 -7.08 3.13 -0.51
CA ARG A 35 -6.59 3.55 -1.82
C ARG A 35 -5.06 3.65 -1.83
N PHE A 36 -4.46 3.20 -2.92
CA PHE A 36 -3.05 3.33 -3.21
C PHE A 36 -2.90 4.29 -4.40
N GLY A 37 -2.03 5.30 -4.29
CA GLY A 37 -1.91 6.38 -5.28
C GLY A 37 -2.28 7.76 -4.71
N PRO A 38 -1.89 8.85 -5.40
CA PRO A 38 -2.30 9.16 -6.77
C PRO A 38 -1.31 8.74 -7.86
N TYR A 39 -1.82 8.13 -8.92
CA TYR A 39 -1.05 7.77 -10.12
C TYR A 39 -1.47 8.63 -11.32
N GLY A 40 -0.52 8.88 -12.22
CA GLY A 40 -0.78 9.70 -13.41
C GLY A 40 -1.59 8.97 -14.48
N THR A 41 -1.57 7.63 -14.48
CA THR A 41 -2.26 6.80 -15.47
C THR A 41 -2.86 5.54 -14.83
N ARG A 42 -3.87 4.95 -15.52
CA ARG A 42 -4.51 3.71 -15.11
C ARG A 42 -3.52 2.54 -15.05
N GLU A 43 -2.63 2.48 -16.04
CA GLU A 43 -1.60 1.45 -16.15
C GLU A 43 -0.61 1.54 -15.00
N GLU A 44 -0.18 2.75 -14.63
CA GLU A 44 0.72 2.95 -13.49
C GLU A 44 0.08 2.50 -12.17
N ALA A 45 -1.22 2.78 -11.98
CA ALA A 45 -1.96 2.30 -10.82
C ALA A 45 -2.07 0.76 -10.77
N ALA A 46 -2.23 0.10 -11.93
CA ALA A 46 -2.25 -1.36 -12.01
C ALA A 46 -0.85 -1.96 -11.71
N HIS A 47 0.19 -1.41 -12.35
CA HIS A 47 1.57 -1.87 -12.15
C HIS A 47 2.09 -1.61 -10.74
N ALA A 48 1.62 -0.55 -10.06
CA ALA A 48 2.06 -0.25 -8.71
C ALA A 48 1.84 -1.43 -7.74
N MET A 49 0.77 -2.20 -7.91
CA MET A 49 0.51 -3.40 -7.12
C MET A 49 1.40 -4.57 -7.49
N GLU A 50 1.68 -4.75 -8.79
CA GLU A 50 2.62 -5.76 -9.26
C GLU A 50 4.01 -5.51 -8.67
N THR A 51 4.51 -4.28 -8.76
CA THR A 51 5.81 -3.93 -8.19
C THR A 51 5.82 -3.98 -6.67
N ALA A 52 4.72 -3.60 -6.00
CA ALA A 52 4.61 -3.76 -4.55
C ALA A 52 4.69 -5.23 -4.15
N ARG A 53 4.05 -6.12 -4.91
CA ARG A 53 4.08 -7.57 -4.68
C ARG A 53 5.47 -8.14 -4.92
N GLU A 54 6.18 -7.70 -5.96
CA GLU A 54 7.56 -8.13 -6.22
C GLU A 54 8.49 -7.70 -5.09
N ARG A 55 8.48 -6.41 -4.72
CA ARG A 55 9.31 -5.90 -3.61
C ARG A 55 8.99 -6.59 -2.29
N ASN A 56 7.71 -6.87 -2.02
CA ASN A 56 7.32 -7.61 -0.82
C ASN A 56 7.91 -9.03 -0.79
N GLN A 57 7.97 -9.72 -1.94
CA GLN A 57 8.61 -11.04 -2.02
C GLN A 57 10.12 -10.95 -1.82
N GLU A 58 10.77 -9.94 -2.39
CA GLU A 58 12.20 -9.71 -2.16
C GLU A 58 12.48 -9.44 -0.68
N TRP A 59 11.65 -8.63 -0.02
CA TRP A 59 11.75 -8.39 1.43
C TRP A 59 11.44 -9.64 2.26
N ASP A 60 10.46 -10.44 1.88
CA ASP A 60 10.08 -11.70 2.54
C ASP A 60 11.11 -12.82 2.33
N THR A 61 12.10 -12.65 1.45
CA THR A 61 13.16 -13.65 1.26
C THR A 61 14.52 -13.18 1.74
N ASP A 62 14.63 -11.92 2.20
CA ASP A 62 15.90 -11.33 2.57
C ASP A 62 16.33 -11.73 4.00
N PRO A 63 17.46 -12.46 4.16
CA PRO A 63 17.88 -12.99 5.45
C PRO A 63 18.22 -11.90 6.47
N LYS A 64 18.66 -10.70 6.04
CA LYS A 64 19.00 -9.58 6.92
C LYS A 64 17.76 -9.05 7.66
N TRP A 65 16.56 -9.27 7.14
CA TRP A 65 15.31 -8.93 7.81
C TRP A 65 14.71 -10.10 8.60
N HIS A 66 15.07 -11.35 8.28
CA HIS A 66 14.61 -12.56 8.96
C HIS A 66 15.43 -12.97 10.20
N ASP A 67 16.64 -12.42 10.38
CA ASP A 67 17.50 -12.71 11.54
C ASP A 67 16.88 -12.33 12.91
N ALA A 68 15.84 -11.49 12.94
CA ALA A 68 15.22 -11.01 14.18
C ALA A 68 13.99 -11.82 14.67
N ASP A 69 13.35 -12.62 13.81
CA ASP A 69 12.13 -13.37 14.18
C ASP A 69 12.44 -14.73 14.82
N ALA A 70 13.60 -15.31 14.52
CA ALA A 70 14.06 -16.58 15.12
C ALA A 70 14.30 -16.52 16.65
N GLY A 71 14.31 -15.32 17.25
CA GLY A 71 14.53 -15.12 18.69
C GLY A 71 13.25 -14.95 19.54
N LYS A 72 12.06 -14.88 18.95
CA LYS A 72 10.81 -14.54 19.67
C LYS A 72 9.72 -15.62 19.59
N GLY A 73 10.12 -16.89 19.42
CA GLY A 73 9.20 -18.03 19.33
C GLY A 73 9.25 -19.03 20.50
N LYS A 74 9.88 -18.71 21.64
CA LYS A 74 9.86 -19.56 22.85
C LYS A 74 9.55 -18.73 24.09
N GLY A 75 8.27 -18.45 24.32
CA GLY A 75 7.83 -17.70 25.50
C GLY A 75 6.34 -17.72 25.81
N ALA A 76 5.55 -18.59 25.16
CA ALA A 76 4.14 -18.79 25.50
C ALA A 76 3.84 -20.30 25.55
N ALA A 77 4.50 -20.99 26.48
CA ALA A 77 3.99 -22.23 27.04
C ALA A 77 3.42 -21.87 28.40
N GLU A 78 2.10 -21.69 28.39
CA GLU A 78 1.11 -21.90 29.44
C GLU A 78 1.68 -22.29 30.83
N GLY A 79 1.45 -21.42 31.80
CA GLY A 79 1.53 -21.75 33.22
C GLY A 79 0.20 -22.35 33.68
N GLU A 80 0.31 -23.52 34.31
CA GLU A 80 -0.70 -24.17 35.17
C GLU A 80 -1.03 -23.34 36.43
#